data_AF-A0A0L0UJE4-F1
#
_entry.id   AF-A0A0L0UJE4-F1
#
_cell.length_a   1.000
_cell.length_b   1.000
_cell.length_c   1.000
_cell.angle_alpha   90.00
_cell.angle_beta   90.00
_cell.angle_gamma   90.00
#
_symmetry.space_group_name_H-M   'P 1'
#
loop_
_entity.id
_entity.type
_entity.pdbx_description
1 polymer ?
#
loop_
_entity_poly.entity_id
_entity_poly.type
_entity_poly.pdbx_seq_one_letter_code
_entity_poly.pdbx_strand_id
1 'polypeptide(L)'
;RGSIGVAGWRKSLSTGTTLASQINAGRITLGWHNGSAKLPAEIAASYAAVMASEEDPARPLNTLQLKALDVTALASRPGRNEQENALHNGLTPFVVGAGDKVQIVRAISTYTKNAQGVDDVALLDITTIRTLDY
;
A
#
# COMPACT_ATOMS: atom_id res chain seq x y z
N ARG A 1 -7.70 16.08 -14.86
CA ARG A 1 -7.27 15.93 -13.45
C ARG A 1 -6.60 14.58 -13.31
N GLY A 2 -5.49 14.50 -12.59
CA GLY A 2 -4.83 13.23 -12.28
C GLY A 2 -5.75 12.34 -11.42
N SER A 3 -5.57 11.03 -11.53
CA SER A 3 -6.20 10.06 -10.65
C SER A 3 -5.14 9.14 -10.05
N ILE A 4 -5.43 8.56 -8.90
CA ILE A 4 -4.61 7.54 -8.25
C ILE A 4 -5.38 6.23 -8.26
N GLY A 5 -4.78 5.19 -8.83
CA GLY A 5 -5.30 3.84 -8.80
C GLY A 5 -4.95 3.16 -7.48
N VAL A 6 -5.92 2.51 -6.85
CA VAL A 6 -5.72 1.74 -5.62
C VAL A 6 -6.04 0.27 -5.89
N ALA A 7 -5.09 -0.60 -5.56
CA ALA A 7 -5.23 -2.04 -5.70
C ALA A 7 -4.95 -2.75 -4.36
N GLY A 8 -5.43 -3.99 -4.24
CA GLY A 8 -5.24 -4.83 -3.06
C GLY A 8 -4.56 -6.15 -3.41
N TRP A 9 -3.74 -6.67 -2.50
CA TRP A 9 -3.05 -7.95 -2.60
C TRP A 9 -3.18 -8.72 -1.30
N ARG A 10 -3.57 -10.00 -1.39
CA ARG A 10 -3.78 -10.86 -0.20
C ARG A 10 -2.86 -12.08 -0.10
N LYS A 11 -2.07 -12.32 -1.14
CA LYS A 11 -1.17 -13.49 -1.21
C LYS A 11 0.21 -13.13 -0.64
N SER A 12 1.20 -13.97 -0.91
CA SER A 12 2.57 -13.82 -0.41
C SER A 12 3.21 -12.49 -0.81
N LEU A 13 4.19 -12.07 -0.01
CA LEU A 13 5.09 -10.96 -0.31
C LEU A 13 5.72 -11.11 -1.69
N SER A 14 6.31 -12.28 -1.98
CA SER A 14 7.05 -12.54 -3.22
C SER A 14 6.22 -12.31 -4.48
N THR A 15 4.96 -12.74 -4.47
CA THR A 15 4.06 -12.56 -5.62
C THR A 15 3.52 -11.14 -5.70
N GLY A 16 3.37 -10.46 -4.54
CA GLY A 16 2.95 -9.07 -4.46
C GLY A 16 4.01 -8.10 -4.98
N THR A 17 5.28 -8.29 -4.60
CA THR A 17 6.40 -7.45 -5.09
C THR A 17 6.64 -7.67 -6.58
N THR A 18 6.45 -8.90 -7.07
CA THR A 18 6.51 -9.21 -8.51
C THR A 18 5.45 -8.43 -9.27
N LEU A 19 4.19 -8.42 -8.79
CA LEU A 19 3.12 -7.64 -9.40
C LEU A 19 3.38 -6.13 -9.33
N ALA A 20 3.83 -5.62 -8.17
CA ALA A 20 4.18 -4.20 -8.02
C ALA A 20 5.25 -3.78 -9.03
N SER A 21 6.30 -4.59 -9.20
CA SER A 21 7.36 -4.36 -10.18
C SER A 21 6.88 -4.43 -11.63
N GLN A 22 5.91 -5.29 -11.95
CA GLN A 22 5.29 -5.34 -13.28
C GLN A 22 4.44 -4.10 -13.58
N ILE A 23 3.83 -3.51 -12.56
CA ILE A 23 3.03 -2.28 -12.70
C ILE A 23 3.94 -1.06 -12.81
N ASN A 24 4.89 -0.90 -11.89
CA ASN A 24 5.87 0.20 -11.80
C ASN A 24 5.33 1.58 -12.21
N ALA A 25 4.24 2.02 -11.57
CA ALA A 25 3.52 3.23 -11.95
C ALA A 25 3.40 4.20 -10.78
N GLY A 26 3.79 5.46 -10.98
CA GLY A 26 3.76 6.46 -9.91
C GLY A 26 2.35 6.67 -9.35
N ARG A 27 1.33 6.59 -10.20
CA ARG A 27 -0.07 6.84 -9.82
C ARG A 27 -0.83 5.59 -9.37
N ILE A 28 -0.17 4.48 -9.10
CA ILE A 28 -0.81 3.26 -8.60
C ILE A 28 -0.21 2.88 -7.25
N THR A 29 -1.05 2.61 -6.26
CA THR A 29 -0.65 2.03 -4.98
C THR A 29 -1.24 0.63 -4.83
N LEU A 30 -0.45 -0.29 -4.29
CA LEU A 30 -0.85 -1.69 -4.08
C LEU A 30 -0.76 -2.02 -2.58
N GLY A 31 -1.91 -2.10 -1.92
CA GLY A 31 -2.03 -2.47 -0.50
C GLY A 31 -1.91 -3.97 -0.29
N TRP A 32 -1.12 -4.40 0.69
CA TRP A 32 -0.83 -5.80 0.98
C TRP A 32 -1.33 -6.22 2.35
N HIS A 33 -2.30 -7.14 2.35
CA HIS A 33 -2.89 -7.76 3.54
C HIS A 33 -2.77 -9.28 3.48
N ASN A 34 -1.61 -9.80 3.86
CA ASN A 34 -1.28 -11.22 3.71
C ASN A 34 -2.21 -12.14 4.51
N GLY A 35 -2.69 -13.21 3.89
CA GLY A 35 -3.53 -14.22 4.54
C GLY A 35 -4.98 -13.79 4.77
N SER A 36 -5.36 -12.61 4.26
CA SER A 36 -6.72 -12.09 4.31
C SER A 36 -7.73 -13.01 3.63
N ALA A 37 -8.88 -13.20 4.29
CA ALA A 37 -10.05 -13.85 3.69
C ALA A 37 -10.77 -12.90 2.70
N LYS A 38 -10.61 -11.59 2.89
CA LYS A 38 -11.18 -10.56 2.01
C LYS A 38 -10.58 -10.61 0.60
N LEU A 39 -11.42 -10.33 -0.39
CA LEU A 39 -11.03 -10.27 -1.79
C LEU A 39 -10.09 -9.07 -2.05
N PRO A 40 -9.22 -9.13 -3.07
CA PRO A 40 -8.38 -8.00 -3.48
C PRO A 40 -9.15 -6.70 -3.67
N ALA A 41 -10.38 -6.76 -4.20
CA ALA A 41 -11.24 -5.60 -4.40
C ALA A 41 -11.73 -4.98 -3.07
N GLU A 42 -12.03 -5.80 -2.04
CA GLU A 42 -12.41 -5.30 -0.72
C GLU A 42 -11.22 -4.62 -0.02
N ILE A 43 -10.02 -5.17 -0.20
CA ILE A 43 -8.77 -4.57 0.28
C ILE A 43 -8.53 -3.23 -0.38
N ALA A 44 -8.64 -3.17 -1.71
CA ALA A 44 -8.51 -1.94 -2.48
C ALA A 44 -9.55 -0.90 -2.05
N ALA A 45 -10.82 -1.30 -1.88
CA ALA A 45 -11.90 -0.39 -1.50
C ALA A 45 -11.70 0.19 -0.09
N SER A 46 -11.31 -0.62 0.89
CA SER A 46 -11.01 -0.16 2.26
C SER A 46 -9.86 0.85 2.26
N TYR A 47 -8.81 0.58 1.49
CA TYR A 47 -7.66 1.47 1.38
C TYR A 47 -7.99 2.77 0.64
N ALA A 48 -8.73 2.68 -0.47
CA ALA A 48 -9.18 3.84 -1.23
C ALA A 48 -10.10 4.75 -0.39
N ALA A 49 -10.99 4.16 0.42
CA ALA A 49 -11.86 4.92 1.32
C ALA A 49 -11.06 5.73 2.35
N VAL A 50 -10.03 5.14 2.96
CA VAL A 50 -9.15 5.86 3.90
C VAL A 50 -8.37 6.96 3.18
N MET A 51 -7.79 6.67 2.02
CA MET A 51 -7.06 7.65 1.22
C MET A 51 -7.94 8.84 0.79
N ALA A 52 -9.20 8.58 0.44
CA ALA A 52 -10.15 9.62 0.04
C ALA A 52 -10.70 10.42 1.24
N SER A 53 -10.73 9.82 2.44
CA SER A 53 -11.22 10.49 3.66
C SER A 53 -10.23 11.46 4.30
N GLU A 54 -8.94 11.33 3.98
CA GLU A 54 -7.93 12.28 4.45
C GLU A 54 -7.96 13.54 3.57
N GLU A 55 -8.30 14.69 4.13
CA GLU A 55 -8.45 15.94 3.36
C GLU A 55 -7.11 16.61 3.07
N ASP A 56 -6.12 16.45 3.96
CA ASP A 56 -4.79 17.02 3.77
C ASP A 56 -3.96 16.12 2.82
N PRO A 57 -3.58 16.61 1.63
CA PRO A 57 -2.80 15.83 0.66
C PRO A 57 -1.38 15.50 1.17
N ALA A 58 -0.82 16.32 2.06
CA ALA A 58 0.53 16.16 2.60
C ALA A 58 0.56 15.27 3.85
N ARG A 59 -0.59 15.04 4.50
CA ARG A 59 -0.66 14.22 5.72
C ARG A 59 -0.41 12.74 5.39
N PRO A 60 0.57 12.09 6.06
CA PRO A 60 0.81 10.67 5.89
C PRO A 60 -0.39 9.83 6.34
N LEU A 61 -0.74 8.82 5.55
CA LEU A 61 -1.80 7.86 5.87
C LEU A 61 -1.35 6.78 6.88
N ASN A 62 -0.14 6.91 7.42
CA ASN A 62 0.47 5.96 8.33
C ASN A 62 -0.41 5.80 9.57
N THR A 63 -0.55 4.57 10.06
CA THR A 63 -1.34 4.19 11.23
C THR A 63 -2.87 4.35 11.10
N LEU A 64 -3.36 4.92 9.99
CA LEU A 64 -4.81 5.02 9.76
C LEU A 64 -5.43 3.63 9.62
N GLN A 65 -6.59 3.47 10.25
CA GLN A 65 -7.27 2.18 10.37
C GLN A 65 -8.10 1.84 9.12
N LEU A 66 -7.91 0.62 8.61
CA LEU A 66 -8.69 0.01 7.55
C LEU A 66 -9.85 -0.81 8.14
N LYS A 67 -10.95 -0.12 8.49
CA LYS A 67 -12.05 -0.69 9.29
C LYS A 67 -12.77 -1.90 8.68
N ALA A 68 -12.75 -2.04 7.35
CA ALA A 68 -13.47 -3.09 6.64
C ALA A 68 -12.68 -4.41 6.48
N LEU A 69 -11.44 -4.47 7.00
CA LEU A 69 -10.55 -5.61 6.85
C LEU A 69 -10.63 -6.59 8.02
N ASP A 70 -10.47 -7.87 7.69
CA ASP A 70 -10.37 -8.95 8.64
C ASP A 70 -9.03 -8.95 9.37
N VAL A 71 -9.05 -9.49 10.58
CA VAL A 71 -7.85 -9.68 11.40
C VAL A 71 -7.21 -11.01 11.02
N THR A 72 -6.05 -10.94 10.36
CA THR A 72 -5.36 -12.14 9.89
C THR A 72 -4.66 -12.88 11.02
N ALA A 73 -4.45 -14.18 10.82
CA ALA A 73 -3.73 -15.04 11.76
C ALA A 73 -2.30 -14.50 12.00
N LEU A 74 -1.78 -14.66 13.23
CA LEU A 74 -0.46 -14.15 13.60
C LEU A 74 0.65 -14.60 12.64
N ALA A 75 0.62 -15.85 12.17
CA ALA A 75 1.60 -16.40 11.24
C ALA A 75 1.59 -15.74 9.84
N SER A 76 0.51 -15.04 9.47
CA SER A 76 0.39 -14.31 8.21
C SER A 76 0.70 -12.83 8.35
N ARG A 77 0.83 -12.32 9.58
CA ARG A 77 1.11 -10.89 9.82
C ARG A 77 2.57 -10.61 9.48
N PRO A 78 2.85 -9.58 8.64
CA PRO A 78 4.21 -9.33 8.19
C PRO A 78 5.10 -8.84 9.33
N GLY A 79 6.26 -9.49 9.49
CA GLY A 79 7.31 -9.02 10.39
C GLY A 79 7.96 -7.74 9.90
N ARG A 80 8.81 -7.10 10.72
CA ARG A 80 9.48 -5.84 10.37
C ARG A 80 10.28 -5.95 9.07
N ASN A 81 11.04 -7.03 8.90
CA ASN A 81 11.84 -7.27 7.70
C ASN A 81 10.98 -7.44 6.44
N GLU A 82 9.82 -8.10 6.56
CA GLU A 82 8.90 -8.27 5.43
C GLU A 82 8.23 -6.96 5.04
N GLN A 83 7.90 -6.11 6.02
CA GLN A 83 7.36 -4.77 5.75
C GLN A 83 8.39 -3.90 5.03
N GLU A 84 9.64 -3.87 5.48
CA GLU A 84 10.70 -3.11 4.81
C GLU A 84 10.96 -3.64 3.40
N ASN A 85 10.94 -4.97 3.20
CA ASN A 85 11.07 -5.57 1.88
C ASN A 85 9.88 -5.21 0.96
N ALA A 86 8.64 -5.23 1.47
CA ALA A 86 7.47 -4.78 0.73
C ALA A 86 7.62 -3.32 0.29
N LEU A 87 8.00 -2.43 1.22
CA LEU A 87 8.17 -1.01 0.95
C LEU A 87 9.26 -0.74 -0.09
N HIS A 88 10.38 -1.44 0.00
CA HIS A 88 11.48 -1.32 -0.96
C HIS A 88 11.07 -1.76 -2.37
N ASN A 89 10.05 -2.61 -2.50
CA ASN A 89 9.59 -3.16 -3.77
C ASN A 89 8.21 -2.60 -4.20
N GLY A 90 7.82 -1.41 -3.74
CA GLY A 90 6.61 -0.73 -4.22
C GLY A 90 5.29 -1.36 -3.74
N LEU A 91 5.33 -2.15 -2.68
CA LEU A 91 4.18 -2.81 -2.08
C LEU A 91 3.89 -2.18 -0.71
N THR A 92 2.68 -1.63 -0.53
CA THR A 92 2.26 -0.99 0.72
C THR A 92 1.83 -2.04 1.74
N PRO A 93 2.57 -2.31 2.84
CA PRO A 93 2.18 -3.32 3.81
C PRO A 93 1.11 -2.80 4.77
N PHE A 94 0.17 -3.67 5.13
CA PHE A 94 -0.76 -3.46 6.24
C PHE A 94 -0.37 -4.32 7.43
N VAL A 95 -0.59 -3.80 8.64
CA VAL A 95 -0.27 -4.46 9.89
C VAL A 95 -1.50 -4.51 10.80
N VAL A 96 -1.66 -5.59 11.55
CA VAL A 96 -2.65 -5.65 12.63
C VAL A 96 -1.99 -5.06 13.88
N GLY A 97 -2.37 -3.83 14.23
CA GLY A 97 -1.90 -3.14 15.43
C GLY A 97 -2.68 -3.50 16.69
N ALA A 98 -2.48 -2.72 17.75
CA ALA A 98 -3.13 -2.93 19.03
C ALA A 98 -4.67 -2.83 18.92
N GLY A 99 -5.38 -3.70 19.66
CA GLY A 99 -6.83 -3.79 19.62
C GLY A 99 -7.37 -4.38 18.31
N ASP A 100 -6.57 -5.23 17.64
CA ASP A 100 -6.92 -5.94 16.41
C ASP A 100 -7.38 -5.00 15.28
N LYS A 101 -6.71 -3.87 15.16
CA LYS A 101 -6.97 -2.87 14.13
C LYS A 101 -5.99 -3.03 12.98
N VAL A 102 -6.49 -3.29 11.78
CA VAL A 102 -5.67 -3.27 10.57
C VAL A 102 -5.31 -1.83 10.24
N GLN A 103 -4.03 -1.54 10.04
CA GLN A 103 -3.49 -0.19 9.86
C GLN A 103 -2.51 -0.16 8.68
N ILE A 104 -2.43 1.00 8.02
CA ILE A 104 -1.45 1.25 6.96
C ILE A 104 -0.08 1.50 7.59
N VAL A 105 0.96 0.78 7.17
CA VAL A 105 2.33 1.05 7.63
C VAL A 105 2.86 2.32 6.98
N ARG A 106 2.90 2.35 5.64
CA ARG A 106 3.24 3.53 4.83
C ARG A 106 2.65 3.39 3.43
N ALA A 107 1.89 4.39 3.00
CA ALA A 107 1.25 4.42 1.69
C ALA A 107 2.24 4.84 0.60
N ILE A 108 2.66 3.89 -0.23
CA ILE A 108 3.62 4.10 -1.33
C ILE A 108 3.03 3.73 -2.69
N SER A 109 3.57 4.30 -3.76
CA SER A 109 3.29 3.88 -5.12
C SER A 109 4.03 2.58 -5.48
N THR A 110 3.67 1.99 -6.62
CA THR A 110 4.41 0.86 -7.19
C THR A 110 5.65 1.29 -7.96
N TYR A 111 5.89 2.59 -8.11
CA TYR A 111 7.05 3.12 -8.84
C TYR A 111 8.31 3.00 -8.00
N THR A 112 9.20 2.12 -8.44
CA THR A 112 10.51 1.89 -7.81
C THR A 112 11.67 2.15 -8.78
N LYS A 113 11.41 2.14 -10.10
CA LYS A 113 12.44 2.31 -11.12
C LYS A 113 12.02 3.29 -12.20
N ASN A 114 12.98 4.10 -12.65
CA ASN A 114 12.79 5.01 -13.78
C ASN A 114 12.87 4.30 -15.14
N ALA A 115 12.71 5.07 -16.23
CA ALA A 115 12.73 4.55 -17.60
C ALA A 115 14.07 3.89 -18.00
N GLN A 116 15.16 4.24 -17.31
CA GLN A 116 16.49 3.66 -17.48
C GLN A 116 16.70 2.41 -16.61
N GLY A 117 15.69 1.99 -15.83
CA GLY A 117 15.77 0.83 -14.94
C GLY A 117 16.56 1.07 -13.66
N VAL A 118 16.87 2.33 -13.34
CA VAL A 118 17.58 2.74 -12.12
C VAL A 118 16.56 3.00 -11.01
N ASP A 119 16.91 2.62 -9.79
CA ASP A 119 16.07 2.85 -8.62
C ASP A 119 15.78 4.35 -8.44
N ASP A 120 14.50 4.70 -8.31
CA ASP A 120 14.03 6.06 -8.25
C ASP A 120 12.91 6.20 -7.21
N VAL A 121 13.13 7.08 -6.24
CA VAL A 121 12.23 7.32 -5.11
C VAL A 121 11.36 8.56 -5.30
N ALA A 122 11.49 9.29 -6.42
CA ALA A 122 10.83 10.58 -6.64
C ALA A 122 9.29 10.51 -6.51
N LEU A 123 8.70 9.38 -6.87
CA LEU A 123 7.25 9.14 -6.80
C LEU A 123 6.88 8.06 -5.78
N LEU A 124 7.78 7.71 -4.86
CA LEU A 124 7.57 6.60 -3.92
C LEU A 124 6.41 6.89 -2.96
N ASP A 125 6.37 8.06 -2.31
CA ASP A 125 5.27 8.39 -1.40
C ASP A 125 4.04 8.91 -2.15
N ILE A 126 2.87 8.37 -1.80
CA ILE A 126 1.61 8.78 -2.42
C ILE A 126 1.25 10.24 -2.09
N THR A 127 1.70 10.76 -0.95
CA THR A 127 1.50 12.17 -0.57
C THR A 127 2.14 13.15 -1.55
N THR A 128 3.25 12.77 -2.21
CA THR A 128 3.88 13.57 -3.27
C THR A 128 2.89 13.80 -4.41
N ILE A 129 2.23 12.74 -4.88
CA ILE A 129 1.28 12.83 -6.00
C ILE A 129 -0.01 13.52 -5.56
N ARG A 130 -0.51 13.25 -4.35
CA ARG A 130 -1.69 13.94 -3.81
C ARG A 130 -1.49 15.45 -3.72
N THR A 131 -0.28 15.90 -3.38
CA THR A 131 0.07 17.32 -3.32
C THR A 131 0.16 17.94 -4.72
N LEU A 132 0.68 17.22 -5.71
CA LEU A 132 0.76 17.69 -7.10
C LEU A 132 -0.61 17.77 -7.80
N ASP A 133 -1.58 16.97 -7.39
CA ASP A 133 -2.92 16.91 -7.99
C ASP A 133 -3.93 17.91 -7.39
N TYR A 134 -3.59 18.58 -6.27
CA TYR A 134 -4.43 19.55 -5.58
C TYR A 134 -4.41 20.91 -6.29
#